data_AF-A0A523ASY5-F1
#
_entry.id   AF-A0A523ASY5-F1
#
_cell.length_a   1.000
_cell.length_b   1.000
_cell.length_c   1.000
_cell.angle_alpha   90.00
_cell.angle_beta   90.00
_cell.angle_gamma   90.00
#
_symmetry.space_group_name_H-M   'P 1'
#
loop_
_entity.id
_entity.type
_entity.pdbx_description
1 polymer ?
#
loop_
_entity_poly.entity_id
_entity_poly.type
_entity_poly.pdbx_seq_one_letter_code
_entity_poly.pdbx_strand_id
1 'polypeptide(L)' 'MKLSTQRRLAASLLGVGENRIWMDPSRLEEIASAITRRDVERLIKEGAIRAKPVKGISRG' A
#
# COMPACT_ATOMS: atom_id res chain seq x y z
N MET A 1 -10.75 -12.36 3.93
CA MET A 1 -10.82 -11.02 3.32
C MET A 1 -9.79 -10.89 2.21
N LYS A 2 -10.14 -10.35 1.03
CA LYS A 2 -9.18 -10.10 -0.07
C LYS A 2 -8.86 -8.60 -0.15
N LEU A 3 -7.63 -8.21 0.22
CA LEU A 3 -7.12 -6.83 0.13
C LEU A 3 -6.50 -6.50 -1.26
N SER A 4 -6.83 -7.29 -2.28
CA SER A 4 -6.25 -7.17 -3.62
C SER A 4 -6.63 -5.85 -4.29
N THR A 5 -7.85 -5.36 -4.07
CA THR A 5 -8.32 -4.09 -4.64
C THR A 5 -7.57 -2.91 -4.03
N GLN A 6 -7.44 -2.86 -2.70
CA GLN A 6 -6.72 -1.81 -1.98
C GLN A 6 -5.24 -1.80 -2.39
N ARG A 7 -4.63 -2.98 -2.50
CA ARG A 7 -3.25 -3.12 -2.98
C ARG A 7 -3.07 -2.55 -4.38
N ARG A 8 -3.98 -2.85 -5.32
CA ARG A 8 -3.96 -2.32 -6.69
C ARG A 8 -4.16 -0.80 -6.74
N LEU A 9 -5.09 -0.28 -5.95
CA LEU A 9 -5.34 1.17 -5.85
C LEU A 9 -4.12 1.90 -5.27
N ALA A 10 -3.55 1.37 -4.18
CA ALA A 10 -2.36 1.93 -3.56
C ALA A 10 -1.15 1.91 -4.50
N ALA A 11 -0.95 0.80 -5.22
CA ALA A 11 0.08 0.67 -6.26
C ALA A 11 -0.07 1.75 -7.34
N SER A 12 -1.30 1.96 -7.82
CA SER A 12 -1.61 2.98 -8.83
C SER A 12 -1.40 4.41 -8.32
N LEU A 13 -1.71 4.67 -7.04
CA LEU A 13 -1.54 5.98 -6.40
C LEU A 13 -0.06 6.30 -6.11
N LEU A 14 0.71 5.30 -5.71
CA LEU A 14 2.14 5.44 -5.38
C LEU A 14 3.07 5.26 -6.58
N GLY A 15 2.54 4.88 -7.75
CA GLY A 15 3.34 4.64 -8.95
C GLY A 15 4.33 3.48 -8.82
N VAL A 16 4.01 2.47 -8.00
CA VAL A 16 4.86 1.30 -7.77
C VAL A 16 4.09 0.01 -8.08
N GLY A 17 4.79 -1.10 -8.34
CA GLY A 17 4.14 -2.40 -8.52
C GLY A 17 3.47 -2.91 -7.24
N GLU A 18 2.39 -3.70 -7.38
CA GLU A 18 1.60 -4.26 -6.27
C GLU A 18 2.43 -5.04 -5.24
N ASN A 19 3.51 -5.68 -5.70
CA ASN A 19 4.45 -6.43 -4.87
C ASN A 19 5.24 -5.54 -3.89
N ARG A 20 5.40 -4.25 -4.21
CA ARG A 20 6.10 -3.27 -3.37
C ARG A 20 5.19 -2.64 -2.33
N ILE A 21 3.88 -2.86 -2.40
CA ILE A 21 2.95 -2.33 -1.40
C ILE A 21 3.07 -3.11 -0.10
N TRP A 22 3.35 -2.38 0.98
CA TRP A 22 3.27 -2.84 2.35
C TRP A 22 2.02 -2.26 3.00
N MET A 23 1.29 -3.11 3.71
CA MET A 23 0.10 -2.76 4.47
C MET A 23 0.38 -3.13 5.93
N ASP A 24 0.00 -2.26 6.84
CA ASP A 24 0.20 -2.45 8.27
C ASP A 24 -0.71 -3.60 8.78
N PRO A 25 -0.14 -4.68 9.35
CA PRO A 25 -0.93 -5.79 9.88
C PRO A 25 -1.81 -5.38 11.07
N SER A 26 -1.47 -4.31 11.80
CA SER A 26 -2.25 -3.82 12.94
C SER A 26 -3.49 -3.03 12.51
N ARG A 27 -3.51 -2.49 11.28
CA ARG A 27 -4.60 -1.66 10.74
C ARG A 27 -5.35 -2.35 9.60
N LEU A 28 -5.30 -3.68 9.51
CA LEU A 28 -5.92 -4.43 8.40
C LEU A 28 -7.43 -4.22 8.29
N GLU A 29 -8.14 -4.08 9.40
CA GLU A 29 -9.59 -3.82 9.39
C GLU A 29 -9.92 -2.46 8.76
N GLU A 30 -9.13 -1.45 9.07
CA GLU A 30 -9.28 -0.11 8.52
C GLU A 30 -8.89 -0.05 7.04
N ILE A 31 -7.83 -0.76 6.66
CA ILE A 31 -7.47 -0.92 5.26
C ILE A 31 -8.57 -1.67 4.51
N ALA A 32 -9.21 -2.66 5.13
CA ALA A 32 -10.29 -3.41 4.50
C ALA A 32 -11.57 -2.56 4.32
N SER A 33 -11.83 -1.61 5.20
CA SER A 33 -12.99 -0.70 5.11
C SER A 33 -12.79 0.40 4.05
N ALA A 34 -11.57 0.66 3.61
CA ALA A 34 -11.28 1.60 2.53
C ALA A 34 -11.78 1.06 1.17
N ILE A 35 -12.85 1.68 0.65
CA ILE A 35 -13.46 1.34 -0.64
C ILE A 35 -13.02 2.33 -1.73
N THR A 36 -12.86 3.61 -1.39
CA THR A 36 -12.60 4.67 -2.38
C THR A 36 -11.11 4.99 -2.51
N ARG A 37 -10.71 5.61 -3.63
CA ARG A 37 -9.34 6.12 -3.83
C ARG A 37 -8.93 7.12 -2.75
N ARG A 38 -9.88 7.95 -2.27
CA ARG A 38 -9.61 8.96 -1.24
C ARG A 38 -9.30 8.32 0.11
N ASP A 39 -9.97 7.24 0.46
CA ASP A 39 -9.71 6.51 1.71
C ASP A 39 -8.33 5.85 1.66
N VAL A 40 -7.99 5.22 0.53
CA VAL A 40 -6.64 4.66 0.31
C VAL A 40 -5.56 5.74 0.36
N GLU A 41 -5.80 6.92 -0.23
CA GLU A 41 -4.88 8.05 -0.17
C GLU A 41 -4.66 8.53 1.27
N ARG A 42 -5.72 8.58 2.09
CA ARG A 42 -5.62 8.94 3.51
C ARG A 42 -4.77 7.91 4.27
N LEU A 43 -5.02 6.62 4.06
CA LEU A 43 -4.24 5.54 4.70
C LEU A 43 -2.77 5.55 4.28
N ILE A 44 -2.47 6.00 3.06
CA ILE A 44 -1.09 6.23 2.61
C ILE A 44 -0.45 7.38 3.40
N LYS A 45 -1.16 8.51 3.54
CA LYS A 45 -0.66 9.68 4.29
C LYS A 45 -0.46 9.37 5.78
N GLU A 46 -1.30 8.53 6.36
CA GLU A 46 -1.20 8.08 7.75
C GLU A 46 -0.17 6.96 7.96
N GLY A 47 0.42 6.43 6.88
CA GLY A 47 1.47 5.40 6.93
C GLY A 47 0.96 3.97 7.09
N ALA A 48 -0.35 3.74 7.13
CA ALA A 48 -0.94 2.39 7.15
C ALA A 48 -0.63 1.62 5.84
N ILE A 49 -0.48 2.34 4.73
CA ILE A 49 -0.07 1.80 3.43
C ILE A 49 1.18 2.52 2.94
N ARG A 50 2.24 1.79 2.57
CA ARG A 50 3.48 2.39 2.07
C ARG A 50 4.12 1.57 0.96
N ALA A 51 4.94 2.22 0.14
CA ALA A 51 5.81 1.55 -0.82
C ALA A 51 7.10 1.11 -0.14
N LYS A 52 7.45 -0.18 -0.28
CA LYS A 52 8.77 -0.70 0.13
C LYS A 52 9.85 -0.08 -0.75
N PRO A 53 11.05 0.23 -0.20
CA PRO A 53 12.17 0.72 -0.98
C PRO A 53 12.56 -0.29 -2.07
N VAL A 54 13.13 0.19 -3.17
CA VAL A 54 13.70 -0.68 -4.21
C VAL A 54 14.89 -1.41 -3.60
N LYS A 55 14.96 -2.74 -3.77
CA LYS A 55 16.15 -3.50 -3.40
C LYS A 55 17.31 -3.06 -4.31
N GLY A 56 18.24 -2.29 -3.77
CA GLY A 56 19.49 -1.96 -4.46
C GLY A 56 20.37 -3.20 -4.58
N ILE A 57 21.05 -3.35 -5.72
CA ILE A 57 22.11 -4.34 -5.90
C ILE A 57 23.41 -3.63 -5.52
N SER A 58 24.08 -4.08 -4.46
CA SER A 58 25.41 -3.57 -4.10
C SER A 58 26.39 -3.88 -5.23
N ARG A 59 27.20 -2.89 -5.62
CA ARG A 59 28.22 -3.01 -6.69
C ARG A 59 29.65 -2.91 -6.15
N GLY A 60 29.83 -3.11 -4.84
CA GLY A 60 31.13 -3.12 -4.16
C GLY A 60 31.76 -4.49 -4.15
#